data_AF-X1BU01-F1
#
_entry.id   AF-X1BU01-F1
#
_cell.length_a   1.000
_cell.length_b   1.000
_cell.length_c   1.000
_cell.angle_alpha   90.00
_cell.angle_beta   90.00
_cell.angle_gamma   90.00
#
_symmetry.space_group_name_H-M   'P 1'
#
loop_
_entity.id
_entity.type
_entity.pdbx_description
1 polymer ?
#
loop_
_entity_poly.entity_id
_entity_poly.type
_entity_poly.pdbx_seq_one_letter_code
_entity_poly.pdbx_strand_id
1 'polypeptide(L)'
;QQSGHWGAIQVIPAETNSVDLLVKGKIIESNGEILFLEIDVVESTGKRWFKKKYSAEASEYIYSGNQAGEKDAYQDLYNTIANDMAKFKMKLGPSEIETIRTVSKLKFAQEFAPDAFEGYLAKDKKGRLSVKRLPADNDPMMERLLKIREREYMYVDTLNNQYEGFYNDMWLSYENWRKLNLTERKAYKKIKREALTKQLIGALLIAGAIAAGASNSNAGRVLAPAIAIVGGQVIISGWNVSKEAEIHSAAIEELSESFGNEMQPVIMEFEGQQYELT
;
A
#
# COMPACT_ATOMS: atom_id res chain seq x y z
N GLN A 1 -0.98 16.96 -4.21
CA GLN A 1 -2.03 18.00 -4.09
C GLN A 1 -2.43 18.13 -2.61
N GLN A 2 -2.30 19.32 -2.01
CA GLN A 2 -2.79 19.57 -0.64
C GLN A 2 -4.32 19.68 -0.67
N SER A 3 -5.03 18.77 0.01
CA SER A 3 -6.50 18.75 0.01
C SER A 3 -7.14 19.85 0.85
N GLY A 4 -6.36 20.68 1.57
CA GLY A 4 -6.84 21.79 2.41
C GLY A 4 -7.68 21.39 3.63
N HIS A 5 -8.02 20.10 3.77
CA HIS A 5 -8.87 19.58 4.85
C HIS A 5 -8.10 19.25 6.14
N TRP A 6 -6.77 19.25 6.06
CA TRP A 6 -5.86 18.83 7.12
C TRP A 6 -4.91 19.99 7.48
N GLY A 7 -4.57 20.11 8.75
CA GLY A 7 -3.54 21.04 9.23
C GLY A 7 -2.14 20.46 8.95
N ALA A 8 -1.23 20.61 9.90
CA ALA A 8 0.08 19.96 9.83
C ALA A 8 -0.07 18.43 9.68
N ILE A 9 0.64 17.86 8.70
CA ILE A 9 0.75 16.42 8.46
C ILE A 9 2.21 16.08 8.66
N GLN A 10 2.48 15.06 9.47
CA GLN A 10 3.82 14.67 9.86
C GLN A 10 3.98 13.17 9.63
N VAL A 11 5.05 12.79 8.93
CA VAL A 11 5.51 11.40 8.85
C VAL A 11 6.48 11.17 10.00
N ILE A 12 6.17 10.20 10.86
CA ILE A 12 6.97 9.88 12.04
C ILE A 12 7.48 8.43 11.94
N PRO A 13 8.74 8.18 12.30
CA PRO A 13 9.32 6.83 12.24
C PRO A 13 8.77 5.90 13.33
N ALA A 14 8.23 6.47 14.41
CA ALA A 14 7.66 5.74 15.53
C ALA A 14 6.33 6.36 15.98
N GLU A 15 5.46 5.54 16.58
CA GLU A 15 4.18 6.03 17.11
C GLU A 15 4.40 7.03 18.24
N THR A 16 3.75 8.19 18.14
CA THR A 16 3.72 9.19 19.22
C THR A 16 2.31 9.30 19.81
N ASN A 17 2.23 9.57 21.10
CA ASN A 17 0.95 9.86 21.76
C ASN A 17 0.50 11.32 21.57
N SER A 18 1.34 12.15 20.96
CA SER A 18 1.23 13.61 20.85
C SER A 18 0.38 14.09 19.67
N VAL A 19 -0.34 13.20 18.99
CA VAL A 19 -1.14 13.54 17.80
C VAL A 19 -2.63 13.35 18.02
N ASP A 20 -3.43 14.19 17.36
CA ASP A 20 -4.90 14.09 17.40
C ASP A 20 -5.41 12.87 16.64
N LEU A 21 -4.72 12.51 15.56
CA LEU A 21 -5.07 11.44 14.65
C LEU A 21 -3.81 10.71 14.19
N LEU A 22 -3.81 9.38 14.31
CA LEU A 22 -2.76 8.50 13.84
C LEU A 22 -3.27 7.70 12.65
N VAL A 23 -2.53 7.73 11.54
CA VAL A 23 -2.83 6.97 10.33
C VAL A 23 -1.72 5.95 10.13
N LYS A 24 -2.07 4.67 10.10
CA LYS A 24 -1.14 3.58 9.81
C LYS A 24 -1.51 2.97 8.47
N GLY A 25 -0.52 2.79 7.61
CA GLY A 25 -0.64 2.08 6.35
C GLY A 25 0.10 0.74 6.42
N LYS A 26 -0.53 -0.32 5.90
CA LYS A 26 0.15 -1.58 5.60
C LYS A 26 0.02 -1.85 4.11
N ILE A 27 1.16 -2.00 3.44
CA ILE A 27 1.21 -2.46 2.05
C ILE A 27 0.86 -3.96 2.04
N ILE A 28 -0.20 -4.31 1.33
CA ILE A 28 -0.60 -5.71 1.09
C ILE A 28 0.02 -6.19 -0.22
N GLU A 29 -0.04 -5.36 -1.26
CA GLU A 29 0.58 -5.60 -2.56
C GLU A 29 1.01 -4.25 -3.14
N SER A 30 2.21 -4.18 -3.71
CA SER A 30 2.70 -3.02 -4.44
C SER A 30 3.52 -3.47 -5.63
N ASN A 31 3.05 -3.18 -6.83
CA ASN A 31 3.74 -3.48 -8.07
C ASN A 31 3.36 -2.48 -9.18
N GLY A 32 3.85 -2.71 -10.40
CA GLY A 32 3.58 -1.86 -11.55
C GLY A 32 2.12 -1.86 -12.02
N GLU A 33 1.31 -2.81 -11.56
CA GLU A 33 -0.07 -2.98 -11.98
C GLU A 33 -1.05 -2.71 -10.85
N ILE A 34 -0.75 -3.10 -9.62
CA ILE A 34 -1.67 -3.03 -8.48
C ILE A 34 -0.95 -2.39 -7.29
N LEU A 35 -1.65 -1.45 -6.65
CA LEU A 35 -1.35 -1.01 -5.29
C LEU A 35 -2.52 -1.34 -4.38
N PHE A 36 -2.28 -2.17 -3.37
CA PHE A 36 -3.25 -2.61 -2.39
C PHE A 36 -2.77 -2.30 -0.97
N LEU A 37 -3.51 -1.45 -0.28
CA LEU A 37 -3.18 -0.91 1.04
C LEU A 37 -4.26 -1.25 2.06
N GLU A 38 -3.88 -1.55 3.29
CA GLU A 38 -4.76 -1.50 4.46
C GLU A 38 -4.44 -0.24 5.26
N ILE A 39 -5.44 0.63 5.42
CA ILE A 39 -5.30 1.88 6.18
C ILE A 39 -6.10 1.77 7.47
N ASP A 40 -5.45 2.09 8.58
CA ASP A 40 -6.01 2.14 9.92
C ASP A 40 -5.90 3.56 10.47
N VAL A 41 -7.05 4.16 10.81
CA VAL A 41 -7.13 5.54 11.30
C VAL A 41 -7.72 5.53 12.71
N VAL A 42 -6.94 6.03 13.67
CA VAL A 42 -7.27 6.02 15.10
C VAL A 42 -7.07 7.41 15.69
N GLU A 43 -8.07 7.96 16.37
CA GLU A 43 -7.96 9.25 17.05
C GLU A 43 -7.31 9.11 18.43
N SER A 44 -6.90 10.24 19.02
CA SER A 44 -6.21 10.30 20.32
C SER A 44 -6.96 9.63 21.49
N THR A 45 -8.29 9.55 21.42
CA THR A 45 -9.14 8.86 22.41
C THR A 45 -9.01 7.33 22.35
N GLY A 46 -8.34 6.80 21.33
CA GLY A 46 -8.28 5.36 21.02
C GLY A 46 -9.49 4.87 20.22
N LYS A 47 -10.45 5.74 19.87
CA LYS A 47 -11.54 5.40 18.95
C LYS A 47 -10.99 5.29 17.52
N ARG A 48 -11.22 4.14 16.91
CA ARG A 48 -10.92 3.89 15.51
C ARG A 48 -11.97 4.55 14.63
N TRP A 49 -11.53 5.37 13.68
CA TRP A 49 -12.41 5.94 12.65
C TRP A 49 -12.79 4.84 11.66
N PHE A 50 -11.79 4.17 11.10
CA PHE A 50 -11.98 3.00 10.26
C PHE A 50 -10.69 2.20 10.12
N LYS A 51 -10.84 0.94 9.73
CA LYS A 51 -9.78 0.10 9.16
C LYS A 51 -10.31 -0.44 7.84
N LYS A 52 -9.73 0.01 6.72
CA LYS A 52 -10.27 -0.25 5.39
C LYS A 52 -9.15 -0.58 4.41
N LYS A 53 -9.45 -1.49 3.49
CA LYS A 53 -8.54 -1.85 2.40
C LYS A 53 -8.88 -1.04 1.15
N TYR A 54 -7.85 -0.57 0.47
CA TYR A 54 -7.91 0.32 -0.69
C TYR A 54 -7.04 -0.28 -1.80
N SER A 55 -7.61 -0.46 -2.99
CA SER A 55 -6.87 -0.97 -4.14
C SER A 55 -7.01 -0.02 -5.32
N ALA A 56 -5.93 0.14 -6.08
CA ALA A 56 -5.96 0.76 -7.39
C ALA A 56 -5.19 -0.12 -8.38
N GLU A 57 -5.62 -0.10 -9.64
CA GLU A 57 -4.94 -0.76 -10.74
C GLU A 57 -4.42 0.32 -11.70
N ALA A 58 -3.13 0.23 -12.04
CA ALA A 58 -2.48 1.12 -12.99
C ALA A 58 -2.59 0.56 -14.41
N SER A 59 -2.88 1.45 -15.36
CA SER A 59 -2.87 1.13 -16.78
C SER A 59 -1.56 1.59 -17.44
N GLU A 60 -1.23 1.02 -18.61
CA GLU A 60 -0.04 1.43 -19.39
C GLU A 60 -0.06 2.93 -19.73
N TYR A 61 -1.25 3.50 -19.95
CA TYR A 61 -1.42 4.90 -20.31
C TYR A 61 -0.86 5.84 -19.24
N ILE A 62 -1.04 5.49 -17.96
CA ILE A 62 -0.56 6.30 -16.84
C ILE A 62 0.97 6.43 -16.85
N TYR A 63 1.70 5.43 -17.34
CA TYR A 63 3.17 5.46 -17.42
C TYR A 63 3.72 6.01 -18.75
N SER A 64 2.84 6.44 -19.66
CA SER A 64 3.19 6.87 -21.02
C SER A 64 3.23 8.39 -21.23
N GLY A 65 2.79 9.17 -20.24
CA GLY A 65 2.69 10.63 -20.36
C GLY A 65 2.86 11.41 -19.06
N ASN A 66 3.26 10.76 -17.95
CA ASN A 66 3.58 11.45 -16.72
C ASN A 66 4.99 12.05 -16.80
N GLN A 67 5.12 13.36 -16.61
CA GLN A 67 6.42 13.94 -16.26
C GLN A 67 6.69 13.72 -14.77
N ALA A 68 7.97 13.68 -14.40
CA ALA A 68 8.37 13.65 -12.99
C ALA A 68 7.69 14.79 -12.22
N GLY A 69 6.92 14.45 -11.18
CA GLY A 69 6.20 15.41 -10.34
C GLY A 69 4.79 15.80 -10.78
N GLU A 70 4.26 15.34 -11.92
CA GLU A 70 2.91 15.74 -12.38
C GLU A 70 1.76 14.99 -11.69
N LYS A 71 1.80 13.65 -11.62
CA LYS A 71 0.78 12.85 -10.91
C LYS A 71 1.23 11.41 -10.70
N ASP A 72 1.24 10.91 -9.45
CA ASP A 72 1.53 9.49 -9.19
C ASP A 72 0.50 8.57 -9.83
N ALA A 73 0.95 7.40 -10.30
CA ALA A 73 0.09 6.38 -10.89
C ALA A 73 -1.06 5.96 -9.97
N TYR A 74 -0.88 6.06 -8.66
CA TYR A 74 -1.85 5.76 -7.63
C TYR A 74 -2.34 7.00 -6.86
N GLN A 75 -2.13 8.22 -7.40
CA GLN A 75 -2.55 9.46 -6.74
C GLN A 75 -4.05 9.47 -6.38
N ASP A 76 -4.89 8.87 -7.23
CA ASP A 76 -6.32 8.79 -7.00
C ASP A 76 -6.66 7.88 -5.80
N LEU A 77 -5.84 6.86 -5.52
CA LEU A 77 -5.94 6.03 -4.32
C LEU A 77 -5.65 6.87 -3.06
N TYR A 78 -4.56 7.62 -3.07
CA TYR A 78 -4.16 8.49 -1.96
C TYR A 78 -5.22 9.56 -1.69
N ASN A 79 -5.75 10.18 -2.75
CA ASN A 79 -6.84 11.15 -2.65
C ASN A 79 -8.11 10.50 -2.06
N THR A 80 -8.42 9.27 -2.44
CA THR A 80 -9.58 8.53 -1.91
C THR A 80 -9.44 8.28 -0.41
N ILE A 81 -8.26 7.88 0.05
CA ILE A 81 -7.96 7.68 1.48
C ILE A 81 -8.15 9.01 2.25
N ALA A 82 -7.53 10.09 1.77
CA ALA A 82 -7.64 11.41 2.39
C ALA A 82 -9.10 11.93 2.44
N ASN A 83 -9.87 11.68 1.37
CA ASN A 83 -11.28 12.07 1.29
C ASN A 83 -12.17 11.25 2.24
N ASP A 84 -11.90 9.95 2.41
CA ASP A 84 -12.64 9.11 3.37
C ASP A 84 -12.39 9.57 4.81
N MET A 85 -11.15 9.93 5.14
CA MET A 85 -10.83 10.57 6.42
C MET A 85 -11.56 11.90 6.60
N ALA A 86 -11.63 12.72 5.56
CA ALA A 86 -12.28 14.04 5.62
C ALA A 86 -13.80 13.88 5.84
N LYS A 87 -14.42 12.93 5.12
CA LYS A 87 -15.84 12.57 5.30
C LYS A 87 -16.13 12.06 6.71
N PHE A 88 -15.20 11.33 7.34
CA PHE A 88 -15.37 10.92 8.74
C PHE A 88 -15.31 12.12 9.67
N LYS A 89 -14.28 12.97 9.52
CA LYS A 89 -14.12 14.22 10.29
C LYS A 89 -15.34 15.13 10.21
N MET A 90 -15.96 15.26 9.02
CA MET A 90 -17.17 16.09 8.83
C MET A 90 -18.41 15.60 9.59
N LYS A 91 -18.42 14.33 10.04
CA LYS A 91 -19.51 13.79 10.86
C LYS A 91 -19.34 14.06 12.36
N LEU A 92 -18.15 14.52 12.78
CA LEU A 92 -17.86 14.80 14.17
C LEU A 92 -18.44 16.16 14.58
N GLY A 93 -19.10 16.21 15.73
CA GLY A 93 -19.55 17.46 16.33
C GLY A 93 -18.38 18.29 16.89
N PRO A 94 -18.57 19.61 17.08
CA PRO A 94 -17.53 20.47 17.66
C PRO A 94 -16.98 19.96 19.01
N SER A 95 -17.85 19.46 19.88
CA SER A 95 -17.47 18.89 21.18
C SER A 95 -16.65 17.60 21.07
N GLU A 96 -16.90 16.76 20.05
CA GLU A 96 -16.08 15.58 19.79
C GLU A 96 -14.67 15.98 19.34
N ILE A 97 -14.58 16.96 18.43
CA ILE A 97 -13.29 17.50 17.96
C ILE A 97 -12.49 18.11 19.12
N GLU A 98 -13.15 18.89 19.98
CA GLU A 98 -12.54 19.44 21.17
C GLU A 98 -12.06 18.34 22.13
N THR A 99 -12.85 17.28 22.31
CA THR A 99 -12.46 16.14 23.15
C THR A 99 -11.21 15.44 22.60
N ILE A 100 -11.14 15.19 21.29
CA ILE A 100 -9.96 14.59 20.65
C ILE A 100 -8.70 15.43 20.91
N ARG A 101 -8.79 16.75 20.70
CA ARG A 101 -7.67 17.69 20.93
C ARG A 101 -7.26 17.75 22.40
N THR A 102 -8.24 17.74 23.31
CA THR A 102 -7.98 17.78 24.74
C THR A 102 -7.32 16.49 25.22
N VAL A 103 -7.80 15.33 24.76
CA VAL A 103 -7.18 14.04 25.09
C VAL A 103 -5.75 13.97 24.56
N SER A 104 -5.46 14.43 23.33
CA SER A 104 -4.08 14.43 22.82
C SER A 104 -3.14 15.30 23.66
N LYS A 105 -3.61 16.48 24.09
CA LYS A 105 -2.89 17.37 25.02
C LYS A 105 -2.62 16.72 26.37
N LEU A 106 -3.61 16.08 26.96
CA LEU A 106 -3.48 15.44 28.26
C LEU A 106 -2.62 14.17 28.21
N LYS A 107 -2.67 13.42 27.10
CA LYS A 107 -1.75 12.28 26.87
C LYS A 107 -0.30 12.74 26.86
N PHE A 108 -0.01 13.79 26.10
CA PHE A 108 1.32 14.41 26.07
C PHE A 108 1.76 14.87 27.47
N ALA A 109 0.88 15.58 28.17
CA ALA A 109 1.18 16.08 29.51
C ALA A 109 1.43 14.94 30.52
N GLN A 110 0.67 13.86 30.45
CA GLN A 110 0.85 12.67 31.28
C GLN A 110 2.14 11.91 30.94
N GLU A 111 2.58 11.93 29.68
CA GLU A 111 3.84 11.31 29.26
C GLU A 111 5.06 12.08 29.78
N PHE A 112 5.03 13.42 29.72
CA PHE A 112 6.15 14.28 30.15
C PHE A 112 6.15 14.61 31.65
N ALA A 113 4.99 14.64 32.28
CA ALA A 113 4.81 14.99 33.69
C ALA A 113 3.77 14.08 34.36
N PRO A 114 4.05 12.76 34.47
CA PRO A 114 3.09 11.77 34.97
C PRO A 114 2.55 12.12 36.35
N ASP A 115 3.40 12.51 37.29
CA ASP A 115 3.02 12.84 38.67
C ASP A 115 1.98 13.96 38.75
N ALA A 116 2.05 14.94 37.84
CA ALA A 116 1.15 16.08 37.83
C ALA A 116 -0.16 15.77 37.08
N PHE A 117 -0.09 14.98 36.01
CA PHE A 117 -1.22 14.73 35.11
C PHE A 117 -1.85 13.34 35.28
N GLU A 118 -1.41 12.55 36.26
CA GLU A 118 -2.05 11.31 36.62
C GLU A 118 -3.54 11.54 36.96
N GLY A 119 -4.39 10.66 36.44
CA GLY A 119 -5.84 10.73 36.67
C GLY A 119 -6.56 11.87 35.96
N TYR A 120 -5.91 12.63 35.06
CA TYR A 120 -6.62 13.55 34.15
C TYR A 120 -7.42 12.81 33.08
N LEU A 121 -6.94 11.63 32.69
CA LEU A 121 -7.60 10.73 31.76
C LEU A 121 -8.10 9.48 32.49
N ALA A 122 -9.26 8.99 32.07
CA ALA A 122 -9.79 7.69 32.45
C ALA A 122 -9.77 6.76 31.24
N LYS A 123 -9.47 5.48 31.46
CA LYS A 123 -9.45 4.46 30.41
C LYS A 123 -10.61 3.49 30.63
N ASP A 124 -11.44 3.27 29.60
CA ASP A 124 -12.54 2.31 29.65
C ASP A 124 -12.04 0.86 29.44
N LYS A 125 -12.94 -0.12 29.60
CA LYS A 125 -12.62 -1.55 29.41
C LYS A 125 -12.17 -1.91 27.99
N LYS A 126 -12.47 -1.06 27.00
CA LYS A 126 -12.07 -1.21 25.59
C LYS A 126 -10.77 -0.45 25.28
N GLY A 127 -10.16 0.18 26.28
CA GLY A 127 -8.93 0.94 26.16
C GLY A 127 -9.12 2.37 25.66
N ARG A 128 -10.36 2.87 25.56
CA ARG A 128 -10.65 4.25 25.11
C ARG A 128 -10.48 5.24 26.26
N LEU A 129 -9.91 6.38 25.95
CA LEU A 129 -9.63 7.45 26.90
C LEU A 129 -10.76 8.48 26.91
N SER A 130 -11.12 8.94 28.11
CA SER A 130 -12.02 10.07 28.34
C SER A 130 -11.40 11.07 29.31
N VAL A 131 -11.79 12.33 29.17
CA VAL A 131 -11.35 13.41 30.06
C VAL A 131 -12.06 13.26 31.40
N LYS A 132 -11.30 13.15 32.49
CA LYS A 132 -11.82 13.11 33.86
C LYS A 132 -11.77 14.47 34.54
N ARG A 133 -10.73 15.25 34.25
CA ARG A 133 -10.56 16.63 34.72
C ARG A 133 -9.74 17.43 33.70
N LEU A 134 -9.92 18.75 33.74
CA LEU A 134 -9.13 19.70 32.96
C LEU A 134 -8.17 20.45 33.90
N PRO A 135 -6.98 20.85 33.42
CA PRO A 135 -6.15 21.81 34.13
C PRO A 135 -6.85 23.17 34.15
N ALA A 136 -6.41 24.07 35.03
CA ALA A 136 -6.89 25.45 34.99
C ALA A 136 -6.48 26.11 33.65
N ASP A 137 -7.28 27.06 33.18
CA ASP A 137 -7.05 27.69 31.86
C ASP A 137 -5.65 28.32 31.72
N ASN A 138 -5.09 28.85 32.80
CA ASN A 138 -3.75 29.45 32.88
C ASN A 138 -2.79 28.61 33.73
N ASP A 139 -2.90 27.29 33.68
CA ASP A 139 -1.99 26.39 34.40
C ASP A 139 -0.56 26.55 33.86
N PRO A 140 0.41 27.04 34.68
CA PRO A 140 1.76 27.32 34.20
C PRO A 140 2.53 26.06 33.77
N MET A 141 2.18 24.89 34.31
CA MET A 141 2.80 23.63 33.91
C MET A 141 2.26 23.19 32.55
N MET A 142 0.95 23.30 32.34
CA MET A 142 0.33 23.01 31.05
C MET A 142 0.87 23.91 29.94
N GLU A 143 1.02 25.21 30.20
CA GLU A 143 1.61 26.15 29.24
C GLU A 143 3.05 25.77 28.85
N ARG A 144 3.87 25.36 29.82
CA ARG A 144 5.24 24.90 29.56
C ARG A 144 5.26 23.64 28.69
N LEU A 145 4.39 22.67 29.00
CA LEU A 145 4.28 21.44 28.24
C LEU A 145 3.83 21.70 26.80
N LEU A 146 2.85 22.59 26.58
CA LEU A 146 2.43 22.96 25.23
C LEU A 146 3.58 23.57 24.40
N LYS A 147 4.45 24.39 25.01
CA LYS A 147 5.65 24.91 24.35
C LYS A 147 6.66 23.81 23.98
N ILE A 148 6.79 22.78 24.82
CA ILE A 148 7.64 21.62 24.52
C ILE A 148 7.06 20.85 23.33
N ARG A 149 5.74 20.60 23.34
CA ARG A 149 5.03 19.95 22.23
C ARG A 149 5.16 20.71 20.91
N GLU A 150 5.07 22.03 20.94
CA GLU A 150 5.31 22.86 19.74
C GLU A 150 6.75 22.72 19.21
N ARG A 151 7.74 22.60 20.10
CA ARG A 151 9.13 22.33 19.68
C ARG A 151 9.31 20.94 19.09
N GLU A 152 8.65 19.94 19.65
CA GLU A 152 8.62 18.59 19.07
C GLU A 152 8.03 18.61 17.66
N TYR A 153 6.96 19.40 17.43
CA TYR A 153 6.42 19.58 16.08
C TYR A 153 7.41 20.21 15.11
N MET A 154 8.12 21.27 15.51
CA MET A 154 9.16 21.86 14.65
C MET A 154 10.29 20.87 14.34
N TYR A 155 10.64 20.02 15.30
CA TYR A 155 11.62 18.96 15.10
C TYR A 155 11.14 17.93 14.08
N VAL A 156 9.91 17.42 14.22
CA VAL A 156 9.32 16.47 13.28
C VAL A 156 9.13 17.09 11.90
N ASP A 157 8.75 18.36 11.80
CA ASP A 157 8.64 19.06 10.52
C ASP A 157 9.99 19.14 9.80
N THR A 158 11.09 19.27 10.54
CA THR A 158 12.45 19.24 9.97
C THR A 158 12.79 17.86 9.41
N LEU A 159 12.38 16.78 10.09
CA LEU A 159 12.50 15.42 9.55
C LEU A 159 11.61 15.22 8.32
N ASN A 160 10.40 15.79 8.33
CA ASN A 160 9.46 15.68 7.22
C ASN A 160 10.03 16.25 5.91
N ASN A 161 10.84 17.32 5.99
CA ASN A 161 11.56 17.84 4.82
C ASN A 161 12.57 16.83 4.24
N GLN A 162 13.19 15.99 5.08
CA GLN A 162 14.10 14.92 4.61
C GLN A 162 13.32 13.81 3.91
N TYR A 163 12.12 13.46 4.41
CA TYR A 163 11.23 12.52 3.72
C TYR A 163 10.77 13.03 2.36
N GLU A 164 10.52 14.34 2.21
CA GLU A 164 10.21 14.94 0.91
C GLU A 164 11.39 14.83 -0.06
N GLY A 165 12.62 15.11 0.41
CA GLY A 165 13.84 14.91 -0.38
C GLY A 165 14.00 13.45 -0.83
N PHE A 166 13.91 12.51 0.09
CA PHE A 166 13.96 11.08 -0.20
C PHE A 166 12.91 10.63 -1.22
N TYR A 167 11.67 11.11 -1.07
CA TYR A 167 10.59 10.81 -2.00
C TYR A 167 10.90 11.33 -3.42
N ASN A 168 11.42 12.56 -3.53
CA ASN A 168 11.77 13.16 -4.81
C ASN A 168 12.92 12.41 -5.49
N ASP A 169 13.92 11.99 -4.73
CA ASP A 169 15.06 11.22 -5.25
C ASP A 169 14.64 9.81 -5.70
N MET A 170 13.78 9.13 -4.92
CA MET A 170 13.23 7.82 -5.25
C MET A 170 12.33 7.85 -6.49
N TRP A 171 11.62 8.95 -6.70
CA TRP A 171 10.47 9.03 -7.61
C TRP A 171 10.76 8.43 -8.99
N LEU A 172 11.85 8.85 -9.62
CA LEU A 172 12.19 8.45 -10.98
C LEU A 172 12.50 6.95 -11.06
N SER A 173 13.34 6.43 -10.17
CA SER A 173 13.68 5.01 -10.13
C SER A 173 12.45 4.15 -9.82
N TYR A 174 11.60 4.57 -8.89
CA TYR A 174 10.40 3.84 -8.53
C TYR A 174 9.33 3.86 -9.64
N GLU A 175 9.16 4.98 -10.34
CA GLU A 175 8.27 5.08 -11.50
C GLU A 175 8.75 4.19 -12.67
N ASN A 176 10.06 4.19 -12.95
CA ASN A 176 10.66 3.33 -13.95
C ASN A 176 10.51 1.84 -13.60
N TRP A 177 10.80 1.47 -12.35
CA TRP A 177 10.57 0.11 -11.85
C TRP A 177 9.10 -0.31 -12.05
N ARG A 178 8.13 0.52 -11.65
CA ARG A 178 6.69 0.24 -11.84
C ARG A 178 6.34 0.04 -13.32
N LYS A 179 6.86 0.88 -14.21
CA LYS A 179 6.61 0.77 -15.66
C LYS A 179 7.14 -0.54 -16.26
N LEU A 180 8.38 -0.89 -15.93
CA LEU A 180 9.01 -2.14 -16.40
C LEU A 180 8.28 -3.35 -15.81
N ASN A 181 8.00 -3.32 -14.50
CA ASN A 181 7.26 -4.35 -13.81
C ASN A 181 5.86 -4.60 -14.43
N LEU A 182 5.13 -3.54 -14.79
CA LEU A 182 3.85 -3.67 -15.48
C LEU A 182 4.00 -4.38 -16.84
N THR A 183 5.01 -4.00 -17.60
CA THR A 183 5.30 -4.56 -18.93
C THR A 183 5.56 -6.06 -18.83
N GLU A 184 6.46 -6.46 -17.94
CA GLU A 184 6.82 -7.86 -17.70
C GLU A 184 5.64 -8.67 -17.17
N ARG A 185 4.83 -8.13 -16.24
CA ARG A 185 3.65 -8.82 -15.71
C ARG A 185 2.59 -9.05 -16.77
N LYS A 186 2.38 -8.10 -17.69
CA LYS A 186 1.44 -8.26 -18.81
C LYS A 186 1.92 -9.30 -19.80
N ALA A 187 3.22 -9.32 -20.13
CA ALA A 187 3.82 -10.35 -20.96
C ALA A 187 3.63 -11.75 -20.32
N TYR A 188 3.96 -11.88 -19.03
CA TYR A 188 3.74 -13.09 -18.25
C TYR A 188 2.27 -13.55 -18.27
N LYS A 189 1.30 -12.65 -18.02
CA LYS A 189 -0.14 -12.97 -18.07
C LYS A 189 -0.58 -13.40 -19.47
N LYS A 190 -0.06 -12.77 -20.52
CA LYS A 190 -0.37 -13.12 -21.91
C LYS A 190 0.10 -14.54 -22.22
N ILE A 191 1.35 -14.85 -21.91
CA ILE A 191 1.94 -16.20 -22.10
C ILE A 191 1.12 -17.24 -21.33
N LYS A 192 0.77 -16.98 -20.06
CA LYS A 192 -0.03 -17.90 -19.25
C LYS A 192 -1.45 -18.11 -19.79
N ARG A 193 -2.12 -17.07 -20.31
CA ARG A 193 -3.45 -17.17 -20.93
C ARG A 193 -3.40 -17.94 -22.26
N GLU A 194 -2.37 -17.69 -23.07
CA GLU A 194 -2.15 -18.44 -24.31
C GLU A 194 -1.82 -19.91 -24.03
N ALA A 195 -1.05 -20.18 -22.95
CA ALA A 195 -0.78 -21.53 -22.46
C ALA A 195 -2.07 -22.28 -22.09
N LEU A 196 -2.92 -21.63 -21.29
CA LEU A 196 -4.21 -22.20 -20.84
C LEU A 196 -5.16 -22.46 -22.01
N THR A 197 -5.24 -21.54 -22.98
CA THR A 197 -6.08 -21.70 -24.18
C THR A 197 -5.57 -22.86 -25.07
N LYS A 198 -4.25 -23.01 -25.22
CA LYS A 198 -3.64 -24.12 -25.97
C LYS A 198 -3.75 -25.47 -25.24
N GLN A 199 -3.68 -25.47 -23.91
CA GLN A 199 -3.90 -26.66 -23.07
C GLN A 199 -5.38 -27.10 -23.06
N LEU A 200 -6.33 -26.17 -23.08
CA LEU A 200 -7.78 -26.50 -23.16
C LEU A 200 -8.16 -27.11 -24.52
N ILE A 201 -7.57 -26.63 -25.61
CA ILE A 201 -7.77 -27.22 -26.95
C ILE A 201 -7.15 -28.63 -27.02
N GLY A 202 -6.02 -28.86 -26.36
CA GLY A 202 -5.44 -30.20 -26.20
C GLY A 202 -6.30 -31.15 -25.36
N ALA A 203 -6.98 -30.65 -24.32
CA ALA A 203 -7.86 -31.44 -23.47
C ALA A 203 -9.19 -31.84 -24.15
N LEU A 204 -9.71 -31.02 -25.06
CA LEU A 204 -10.90 -31.35 -25.87
C LEU A 204 -10.64 -32.44 -26.91
N LEU A 205 -9.40 -32.59 -27.39
CA LEU A 205 -9.03 -33.65 -28.33
C LEU A 205 -8.94 -35.04 -27.66
N ILE A 206 -8.59 -35.10 -26.37
CA ILE A 206 -8.58 -36.37 -25.62
C ILE A 206 -10.02 -36.86 -25.36
N ALA A 207 -10.98 -35.96 -25.13
CA ALA A 207 -12.39 -36.32 -25.02
C ALA A 207 -13.01 -36.76 -26.37
N GLY A 208 -12.58 -36.15 -27.49
CA GLY A 208 -12.98 -36.58 -28.84
C GLY A 208 -12.42 -37.94 -29.25
N ALA A 209 -11.19 -38.27 -28.81
CA ALA A 209 -10.56 -39.57 -29.07
C ALA A 209 -11.23 -40.72 -28.32
N ILE A 210 -11.80 -40.47 -27.13
CA ILE A 210 -12.51 -41.49 -26.34
C ILE A 210 -13.91 -41.77 -26.90
N ALA A 211 -14.58 -40.79 -27.51
CA ALA A 211 -15.90 -40.99 -28.12
C ALA A 211 -15.86 -41.82 -29.43
N ALA A 212 -14.76 -41.74 -30.20
CA ALA A 212 -14.62 -42.49 -31.46
C ALA A 212 -14.08 -43.93 -31.29
N GLY A 213 -13.53 -44.27 -30.11
CA GLY A 213 -12.92 -45.58 -29.83
C GLY A 213 -13.89 -46.68 -29.39
N ALA A 214 -15.17 -46.36 -29.20
CA ALA A 214 -16.17 -47.29 -28.66
C ALA A 214 -17.25 -47.66 -29.68
N SER A 215 -16.87 -48.17 -30.86
CA SER A 215 -17.83 -48.94 -31.67
C SER A 215 -17.11 -50.01 -32.51
N ASN A 216 -17.44 -51.26 -32.22
CA ASN A 216 -16.89 -52.44 -32.87
C ASN A 216 -17.81 -52.82 -34.05
N SER A 217 -17.50 -52.35 -35.25
CA SER A 217 -18.10 -52.87 -36.49
C SER A 217 -17.21 -52.60 -37.71
N ASN A 218 -17.34 -53.43 -38.75
CA ASN A 218 -16.51 -53.53 -39.96
C ASN A 218 -16.41 -52.27 -40.86
N ALA A 219 -16.76 -51.08 -40.38
CA ALA A 219 -16.61 -49.80 -41.07
C ALA A 219 -15.22 -49.14 -40.86
N GLY A 220 -14.32 -49.75 -40.08
CA GLY A 220 -13.01 -49.18 -39.73
C GLY A 220 -11.92 -49.24 -40.81
N ARG A 221 -12.17 -49.87 -41.97
CA ARG A 221 -11.12 -50.11 -42.98
C ARG A 221 -11.01 -49.04 -44.07
N VAL A 222 -11.86 -48.00 -44.05
CA VAL A 222 -11.87 -46.91 -45.05
C VAL A 222 -11.48 -45.54 -44.46
N LEU A 223 -11.41 -45.40 -43.13
CA LEU A 223 -11.17 -44.11 -42.46
C LEU A 223 -9.78 -43.95 -41.85
N ALA A 224 -8.87 -44.91 -42.04
CA ALA A 224 -7.48 -44.79 -41.60
C ALA A 224 -6.65 -43.71 -42.34
N PRO A 225 -6.87 -43.40 -43.64
CA PRO A 225 -6.07 -42.37 -44.31
C PRO A 225 -6.55 -40.93 -44.05
N ALA A 226 -7.79 -40.74 -43.57
CA ALA A 226 -8.39 -39.40 -43.46
C ALA A 226 -7.97 -38.64 -42.19
N ILE A 227 -7.47 -39.33 -41.16
CA ILE A 227 -6.99 -38.71 -39.92
C ILE A 227 -5.48 -38.38 -39.99
N ALA A 228 -4.74 -38.99 -40.92
CA ALA A 228 -3.30 -38.80 -41.06
C ALA A 228 -2.90 -37.51 -41.84
N ILE A 229 -3.85 -36.78 -42.44
CA ILE A 229 -3.52 -35.65 -43.34
C ILE A 229 -3.77 -34.26 -42.73
N VAL A 230 -4.42 -34.16 -41.55
CA VAL A 230 -4.57 -32.86 -40.85
C VAL A 230 -3.90 -32.85 -39.46
N GLY A 231 -3.40 -33.99 -39.00
CA GLY A 231 -2.83 -34.16 -37.66
C GLY A 231 -1.33 -33.84 -37.50
N GLY A 232 -0.72 -33.11 -38.43
CA GLY A 232 0.68 -32.68 -38.32
C GLY A 232 0.76 -31.18 -38.14
N GLN A 233 0.84 -30.69 -36.89
CA GLN A 233 1.36 -29.38 -36.43
C GLN A 233 0.74 -28.92 -35.09
N VAL A 234 0.43 -29.81 -34.15
CA VAL A 234 0.13 -29.36 -32.78
C VAL A 234 0.79 -30.33 -31.81
N ILE A 235 1.89 -29.90 -31.20
CA ILE A 235 2.51 -30.32 -29.92
C ILE A 235 4.03 -30.02 -30.04
N ILE A 236 4.45 -28.75 -29.92
CA ILE A 236 5.83 -28.37 -29.47
C ILE A 236 5.84 -27.00 -28.75
N SER A 237 4.79 -26.58 -28.05
CA SER A 237 4.77 -25.24 -27.40
C SER A 237 4.69 -25.23 -25.88
N GLY A 238 4.33 -26.35 -25.22
CA GLY A 238 4.19 -26.38 -23.75
C GLY A 238 5.50 -26.20 -22.96
N TRP A 239 6.64 -26.64 -23.52
CA TRP A 239 7.95 -26.58 -22.85
C TRP A 239 8.65 -25.22 -23.01
N ASN A 240 8.39 -24.50 -24.11
CA ASN A 240 8.95 -23.16 -24.32
C ASN A 240 8.14 -22.10 -23.55
N VAL A 241 6.82 -22.28 -23.45
CA VAL A 241 5.93 -21.38 -22.71
C VAL A 241 6.24 -21.33 -21.21
N SER A 242 6.59 -22.47 -20.58
CA SER A 242 7.02 -22.47 -19.19
C SER A 242 8.35 -21.74 -18.98
N LYS A 243 9.30 -21.91 -19.90
CA LYS A 243 10.60 -21.21 -19.87
C LYS A 243 10.44 -19.70 -20.11
N GLU A 244 9.57 -19.31 -21.04
CA GLU A 244 9.30 -17.89 -21.31
C GLU A 244 8.63 -17.21 -20.12
N ALA A 245 7.67 -17.89 -19.47
CA ALA A 245 7.07 -17.41 -18.23
C ALA A 245 8.07 -17.31 -17.07
N GLU A 246 9.03 -18.23 -16.99
CA GLU A 246 10.13 -18.22 -16.00
C GLU A 246 11.08 -17.03 -16.24
N ILE A 247 11.42 -16.73 -17.50
CA ILE A 247 12.25 -15.57 -17.87
C ILE A 247 11.59 -14.25 -17.42
N HIS A 248 10.31 -14.05 -17.72
CA HIS A 248 9.60 -12.83 -17.29
C HIS A 248 9.48 -12.74 -15.76
N SER A 249 9.34 -13.88 -15.07
CA SER A 249 9.35 -13.91 -13.61
C SER A 249 10.70 -13.52 -13.04
N ALA A 250 11.80 -14.04 -13.59
CA ALA A 250 13.16 -13.70 -13.19
C ALA A 250 13.48 -12.22 -13.48
N ALA A 251 13.02 -11.67 -14.61
CA ALA A 251 13.15 -10.25 -14.91
C ALA A 251 12.43 -9.36 -13.89
N ILE A 252 11.24 -9.75 -13.43
CA ILE A 252 10.51 -9.02 -12.36
C ILE A 252 11.30 -9.03 -11.04
N GLU A 253 11.92 -10.16 -10.72
CA GLU A 253 12.75 -10.33 -9.51
C GLU A 253 14.01 -9.46 -9.61
N GLU A 254 14.75 -9.54 -10.72
CA GLU A 254 15.94 -8.73 -10.98
C GLU A 254 15.64 -7.22 -10.95
N LEU A 255 14.54 -6.79 -11.55
CA LEU A 255 14.10 -5.39 -11.48
C LEU A 255 13.87 -4.94 -10.04
N SER A 256 13.31 -5.80 -9.21
CA SER A 256 13.03 -5.50 -7.80
C SER A 256 14.31 -5.47 -6.96
N GLU A 257 15.25 -6.39 -7.21
CA GLU A 257 16.58 -6.37 -6.57
C GLU A 257 17.40 -5.14 -6.99
N SER A 258 17.39 -4.80 -8.28
CA SER A 258 18.09 -3.62 -8.81
C SER A 258 17.53 -2.34 -8.19
N PHE A 259 16.20 -2.21 -8.11
CA PHE A 259 15.57 -1.10 -7.41
C PHE A 259 15.98 -1.07 -5.94
N GLY A 260 15.94 -2.21 -5.23
CA GLY A 260 16.37 -2.30 -3.84
C GLY A 260 17.84 -1.89 -3.61
N ASN A 261 18.72 -2.19 -4.56
CA ASN A 261 20.14 -1.82 -4.50
C ASN A 261 20.40 -0.33 -4.81
N GLU A 262 19.61 0.27 -5.72
CA GLU A 262 19.64 1.70 -6.01
C GLU A 262 19.09 2.53 -4.84
N MET A 263 18.11 1.97 -4.13
CA MET A 263 17.51 2.57 -2.94
C MET A 263 18.42 2.37 -1.73
N GLN A 264 19.39 3.27 -1.54
CA GLN A 264 20.19 3.24 -0.32
C GLN A 264 19.33 3.60 0.91
N PRO A 265 19.40 2.83 2.01
CA PRO A 265 18.73 3.20 3.23
C PRO A 265 19.29 4.53 3.72
N VAL A 266 18.41 5.50 3.98
CA VAL A 266 18.82 6.74 4.63
C VAL A 266 19.04 6.41 6.10
N ILE A 267 20.30 6.24 6.48
CA ILE A 267 20.70 6.07 7.87
C ILE A 267 20.75 7.46 8.49
N MET A 268 19.81 7.73 9.38
CA MET A 268 19.80 8.97 10.17
C MET A 268 20.47 8.72 11.51
N GLU A 269 21.49 9.50 11.84
CA GLU A 269 22.02 9.54 13.20
C GLU A 269 21.27 10.61 14.00
N PHE A 270 20.62 10.20 15.09
CA PHE A 270 19.83 11.08 15.95
C PHE A 270 20.08 10.78 17.43
N GLU A 271 20.51 11.79 18.20
CA GLU A 271 20.95 11.66 19.61
C GLU A 271 21.98 10.53 19.86
N GLY A 272 22.82 10.24 18.86
CA GLY A 272 23.81 9.15 18.91
C GLY A 272 23.23 7.75 18.65
N GLN A 273 21.97 7.65 18.22
CA GLN A 273 21.33 6.43 17.75
C GLN A 273 21.05 6.49 16.25
N GLN A 274 21.34 5.42 15.53
CA GLN A 274 21.07 5.33 14.10
C GLN A 274 19.65 4.78 13.86
N TYR A 275 18.88 5.49 13.04
CA TYR A 275 17.56 5.10 12.58
C TYR A 275 17.62 4.86 11.07
N GLU A 276 17.24 3.66 10.66
CA GLU A 276 17.12 3.31 9.26
C GLU A 276 15.75 3.74 8.74
N LEU A 277 15.73 4.57 7.69
CA LEU A 277 14.52 4.86 6.94
C LEU A 277 14.39 3.84 5.82
N THR A 278 13.38 2.98 5.93
CA THR A 278 12.96 2.01 4.91
C THR A 278 11.62 2.38 4.31
#